data_AF-A0A836K2I0-F1
#
_entry.id   AF-A0A836K2I0-F1
#
_cell.length_a   1.000
_cell.length_b   1.000
_cell.length_c   1.000
_cell.angle_alpha   90.00
_cell.angle_beta   90.00
_cell.angle_gamma   90.00
#
_symmetry.space_group_name_H-M   'P 1'
#
loop_
_entity.id
_entity.type
_entity.pdbx_description
1 polymer ?
#
loop_
_entity_poly.entity_id
_entity_poly.type
_entity_poly.pdbx_seq_one_letter_code
_entity_poly.pdbx_strand_id
1 'polypeptide(L)'
;MLWNIAFVVLSFLFIASATVIHYQPEAVHLSYGDNIHDIVVTWSTKNDTKESIVEYGIGGFILRAEGNSTLFVDGGEKKQKQYIHRVWLKNLTPNSKYIYHCGSRYGWSNVFYMRTAPENSVDWSPQIVIFGDMGNENAQSLSRLQEETERGLYDIAIHVGDFAYDMDTEDARVGDEFMRQIESVAAYIPYMTVPGNHEEKYNFSNYRARFTMPGDSEGLWYSFNVGPVHFVAIETEAYYFMNYGIKQMVKQYEWLDKDLREANKPEARAQRPWIVTFGHRPMYCSNKNADDCTNHQNLIRVGLPFLNWFGLEDLFFKHKVDLEIWAHEHSYERLWPIYNFRVYNGSYEEPYTNYKAPVHIVTGSAGCKEGREKFISNPPAWSAFRSSDYGYTRMKAFNKTHLYLEQVSDEKDGAVLDRVWLVKEKPLPQYVEAFPIN
;
A
#
# COMPACT_ATOMS: atom_id res chain seq x y z
N MET A 1 -51.45 -66.01 -26.88
CA MET A 1 -50.78 -65.43 -25.70
C MET A 1 -49.52 -64.73 -26.23
N LEU A 2 -49.64 -63.43 -26.51
CA LEU A 2 -48.57 -62.61 -27.09
C LEU A 2 -47.59 -62.21 -25.98
N TRP A 3 -46.30 -62.48 -26.15
CA TRP A 3 -45.24 -61.91 -25.32
C TRP A 3 -44.48 -60.88 -26.13
N ASN A 4 -44.66 -59.60 -25.76
CA ASN A 4 -43.85 -58.48 -26.20
C ASN A 4 -42.53 -58.49 -25.42
N ILE A 5 -41.41 -58.61 -26.12
CA ILE A 5 -40.07 -58.35 -25.55
C ILE A 5 -39.70 -56.92 -25.95
N ALA A 6 -39.80 -56.00 -25.01
CA ALA A 6 -39.29 -54.64 -25.18
C ALA A 6 -37.79 -54.62 -24.88
N PHE A 7 -36.97 -54.32 -25.89
CA PHE A 7 -35.55 -53.98 -25.69
C PHE A 7 -35.45 -52.54 -25.19
N VAL A 8 -35.08 -52.37 -23.91
CA VAL A 8 -34.67 -51.06 -23.37
C VAL A 8 -33.19 -50.87 -23.71
N VAL A 9 -32.91 -49.98 -24.66
CA VAL A 9 -31.55 -49.51 -24.92
C VAL A 9 -31.23 -48.43 -23.90
N LEU A 10 -30.47 -48.79 -22.86
CA LEU A 10 -29.87 -47.83 -21.93
C LEU A 10 -28.70 -47.14 -22.62
N SER A 11 -28.95 -45.96 -23.18
CA SER A 11 -27.91 -45.05 -23.65
C SER A 11 -27.21 -44.44 -22.43
N PHE A 12 -26.01 -44.94 -22.10
CA PHE A 12 -25.10 -44.29 -21.17
C PHE A 12 -24.59 -42.99 -21.81
N LEU A 13 -25.17 -41.86 -21.42
CA LEU A 13 -24.60 -40.53 -21.65
C LEU A 13 -23.33 -40.44 -20.79
N PHE A 14 -22.17 -40.71 -21.41
CA PHE A 14 -20.89 -40.27 -20.88
C PHE A 14 -20.89 -38.74 -20.89
N ILE A 15 -21.22 -38.12 -19.76
CA ILE A 15 -20.92 -36.72 -19.52
C ILE A 15 -19.40 -36.66 -19.33
N ALA A 16 -18.68 -36.47 -20.43
CA ALA A 16 -17.30 -36.04 -20.35
C ALA A 16 -17.32 -34.67 -19.67
N SER A 17 -16.92 -34.63 -18.39
CA SER A 17 -16.64 -33.37 -17.70
C SER A 17 -15.50 -32.70 -18.46
N ALA A 18 -15.85 -31.79 -19.37
CA ALA A 18 -14.85 -30.95 -20.00
C ALA A 18 -14.28 -30.07 -18.89
N THR A 19 -13.02 -30.30 -18.53
CA THR A 19 -12.29 -29.37 -17.67
C THR A 19 -12.24 -28.03 -18.37
N VAL A 20 -12.99 -27.07 -17.85
CA VAL A 20 -12.94 -25.69 -18.30
C VAL A 20 -11.58 -25.13 -17.91
N ILE A 21 -10.85 -24.61 -18.90
CA ILE A 21 -9.52 -24.04 -18.70
C ILE A 21 -9.62 -22.53 -18.83
N HIS A 22 -9.10 -21.81 -17.84
CA HIS A 22 -9.17 -20.35 -17.74
C HIS A 22 -7.75 -19.76 -17.74
N TYR A 23 -7.30 -19.33 -18.92
CA TYR A 23 -5.99 -18.72 -19.15
C TYR A 23 -6.01 -17.19 -19.26
N GLN A 24 -7.18 -16.57 -19.13
CA GLN A 24 -7.34 -15.14 -19.26
C GLN A 24 -6.60 -14.42 -18.11
N PRO A 25 -5.69 -13.48 -18.41
CA PRO A 25 -5.09 -12.62 -17.39
C PRO A 25 -6.15 -11.76 -16.70
N GLU A 26 -6.09 -11.70 -15.38
CA GLU A 26 -6.91 -10.83 -14.52
C GLU A 26 -6.02 -10.15 -13.47
N ALA A 27 -6.55 -9.11 -12.83
CA ALA A 27 -5.90 -8.44 -11.70
C ALA A 27 -4.51 -7.87 -12.06
N VAL A 28 -4.41 -7.27 -13.24
CA VAL A 28 -3.17 -6.64 -13.71
C VAL A 28 -2.87 -5.44 -12.82
N HIS A 29 -1.66 -5.42 -12.26
CA HIS A 29 -1.20 -4.31 -11.44
C HIS A 29 0.30 -4.09 -11.57
N LEU A 30 0.70 -2.85 -11.33
CA LEU A 30 2.06 -2.35 -11.44
C LEU A 30 2.65 -2.08 -10.07
N SER A 31 3.95 -2.27 -9.95
CA SER A 31 4.74 -1.77 -8.82
C SER A 31 6.14 -1.39 -9.29
N TYR A 32 6.86 -0.63 -8.47
CA TYR A 32 8.28 -0.41 -8.73
C TYR A 32 9.10 -1.69 -8.49
N GLY A 33 10.11 -1.89 -9.32
CA GLY A 33 11.13 -2.93 -9.16
C GLY A 33 12.31 -2.44 -8.32
N ASP A 34 13.53 -2.69 -8.79
CA ASP A 34 14.76 -2.34 -8.08
C ASP A 34 14.95 -0.80 -7.99
N ASN A 35 14.34 -0.04 -8.90
CA ASN A 35 14.32 1.42 -8.93
C ASN A 35 13.07 1.93 -9.67
N ILE A 36 12.87 3.25 -9.72
CA ILE A 36 11.67 3.89 -10.32
C ILE A 36 11.55 3.82 -11.84
N HIS A 37 12.60 3.37 -12.54
CA HIS A 37 12.60 3.07 -13.97
C HIS A 37 12.44 1.57 -14.25
N ASP A 38 12.34 0.76 -13.20
CA ASP A 38 11.98 -0.64 -13.28
C ASP A 38 10.52 -0.79 -12.84
N ILE A 39 9.70 -1.40 -13.69
CA ILE A 39 8.30 -1.68 -13.38
C ILE A 39 8.09 -3.19 -13.38
N VAL A 40 7.40 -3.69 -12.36
CA VAL A 40 6.94 -5.07 -12.31
C VAL A 40 5.48 -5.09 -12.74
N VAL A 41 5.18 -5.87 -13.78
CA VAL A 41 3.80 -6.19 -14.16
C VAL A 41 3.44 -7.51 -13.50
N THR A 42 2.41 -7.49 -12.66
CA THR A 42 1.91 -8.68 -11.95
C THR A 42 0.45 -8.95 -12.37
N TRP A 43 0.10 -10.21 -12.60
CA TRP A 43 -1.27 -10.63 -12.90
C TRP A 43 -1.54 -12.06 -12.45
N SER A 44 -2.80 -12.49 -12.48
CA SER A 44 -3.21 -13.85 -12.12
C SER A 44 -3.86 -14.59 -13.29
N THR A 45 -3.69 -15.92 -13.31
CA THR A 45 -4.48 -16.84 -14.13
C THR A 45 -4.90 -18.07 -13.31
N LYS A 46 -6.02 -18.72 -13.65
CA LYS A 46 -6.48 -19.93 -12.92
C LYS A 46 -5.72 -21.20 -13.33
N ASN A 47 -5.14 -21.23 -14.52
CA ASN A 47 -4.40 -22.37 -15.05
C ASN A 47 -3.02 -21.98 -15.55
N ASP A 48 -2.05 -22.88 -15.39
CA ASP A 48 -0.66 -22.67 -15.79
C ASP A 48 -0.54 -22.43 -17.30
N THR A 49 -0.14 -21.22 -17.68
CA THR A 49 0.11 -20.83 -19.07
C THR A 49 1.49 -21.25 -19.57
N LYS A 50 2.40 -21.74 -18.71
CA LYS A 50 3.82 -22.04 -18.99
C LYS A 50 4.66 -20.87 -19.47
N GLU A 51 4.05 -19.73 -19.72
CA GLU A 51 4.65 -18.51 -20.27
C GLU A 51 4.09 -17.30 -19.49
N SER A 52 4.97 -16.38 -19.12
CA SER A 52 4.61 -15.10 -18.51
C SER A 52 5.25 -14.01 -19.35
N ILE A 53 4.48 -13.45 -20.29
CA ILE A 53 5.00 -12.53 -21.31
C ILE A 53 4.34 -11.16 -21.14
N VAL A 54 5.14 -10.11 -21.27
CA VAL A 54 4.66 -8.74 -21.48
C VAL A 54 5.18 -8.25 -22.81
N GLU A 55 4.29 -7.79 -23.68
CA GLU A 55 4.68 -7.02 -24.87
C GLU A 55 4.35 -5.55 -24.62
N TYR A 56 5.31 -4.68 -24.92
CA TYR A 56 5.25 -3.29 -24.51
C TYR A 56 6.08 -2.40 -25.43
N GLY A 57 5.91 -1.09 -25.30
CA GLY A 57 6.77 -0.13 -25.99
C GLY A 57 6.18 1.27 -26.11
N ILE A 58 6.96 2.17 -26.68
CA ILE A 58 6.56 3.55 -26.97
C ILE A 58 6.04 3.56 -28.41
N GLY A 59 4.75 3.91 -28.58
CA GLY A 59 4.11 3.94 -29.90
C GLY A 59 3.79 2.58 -30.52
N GLY A 60 3.92 1.48 -29.78
CA GLY A 60 3.64 0.12 -30.27
C GLY A 60 4.20 -0.98 -29.35
N PHE A 61 3.79 -2.23 -29.56
CA PHE A 61 4.36 -3.41 -28.89
C PHE A 61 5.64 -3.86 -29.61
N ILE A 62 6.71 -3.09 -29.44
CA ILE A 62 8.00 -3.31 -30.12
C ILE A 62 9.05 -4.02 -29.23
N LEU A 63 8.75 -4.14 -27.94
CA LEU A 63 9.57 -4.83 -26.95
C LEU A 63 8.78 -6.00 -26.36
N ARG A 64 9.52 -7.01 -25.90
CA ARG A 64 8.99 -8.18 -25.21
C ARG A 64 9.85 -8.48 -24.00
N ALA A 65 9.21 -8.78 -22.88
CA ALA A 65 9.85 -9.27 -21.67
C ALA A 65 9.18 -10.57 -21.23
N GLU A 66 9.98 -11.45 -20.64
CA GLU A 66 9.54 -12.72 -20.08
C GLU A 66 9.85 -12.73 -18.58
N GLY A 67 8.98 -13.39 -17.83
CA GLY A 67 9.15 -13.57 -16.40
C GLY A 67 8.75 -14.98 -15.98
N ASN A 68 8.23 -15.08 -14.77
CA ASN A 68 7.87 -16.37 -14.20
C ASN A 68 6.47 -16.33 -13.57
N SER A 69 5.94 -17.52 -13.30
CA SER A 69 4.71 -17.69 -12.56
C SER A 69 4.92 -18.61 -11.37
N THR A 70 4.32 -18.29 -10.24
CA THR A 70 4.31 -19.14 -9.05
C THR A 70 2.91 -19.67 -8.80
N LEU A 71 2.79 -20.95 -8.47
CA LEU A 71 1.52 -21.53 -8.04
C LEU A 71 1.21 -21.04 -6.62
N PHE A 72 0.13 -20.30 -6.47
CA PHE A 72 -0.46 -19.98 -5.18
C PHE A 72 -1.60 -20.96 -4.87
N VAL A 73 -1.62 -21.45 -3.63
CA VAL A 73 -2.68 -22.32 -3.11
C VAL A 73 -3.18 -21.69 -1.83
N ASP A 74 -4.46 -21.30 -1.82
CA ASP A 74 -5.08 -20.66 -0.67
C ASP A 74 -5.14 -21.59 0.56
N GLY A 75 -5.14 -21.00 1.75
CA GLY A 75 -5.20 -21.72 3.01
C GLY A 75 -6.57 -22.31 3.35
N GLY A 76 -7.64 -21.90 2.67
CA GLY A 76 -9.01 -22.39 2.84
C GLY A 76 -9.22 -23.87 2.58
N GLU A 77 -10.43 -24.36 2.83
CA GLU A 77 -10.78 -25.78 2.71
C GLU A 77 -10.69 -26.27 1.27
N LYS A 78 -11.12 -25.45 0.30
CA LYS A 78 -11.11 -25.82 -1.12
C LYS A 78 -9.72 -25.78 -1.74
N LYS A 79 -8.72 -25.20 -1.04
CA LYS A 79 -7.36 -25.03 -1.55
C LYS A 79 -7.36 -24.44 -2.96
N GLN A 80 -8.11 -23.35 -3.15
CA GLN A 80 -8.20 -22.68 -4.45
C GLN A 80 -6.80 -22.37 -4.99
N LYS A 81 -6.62 -22.59 -6.30
CA LYS A 81 -5.33 -22.47 -6.96
C LYS A 81 -5.37 -21.37 -8.00
N GLN A 82 -4.27 -20.65 -8.11
CA GLN A 82 -4.01 -19.70 -9.18
C GLN A 82 -2.51 -19.56 -9.41
N TYR A 83 -2.15 -19.06 -10.58
CA TYR A 83 -0.77 -18.79 -10.96
C TYR A 83 -0.57 -17.29 -10.95
N ILE A 84 0.36 -16.82 -10.12
CA ILE A 84 0.70 -15.41 -10.05
C ILE A 84 1.92 -15.17 -10.92
N HIS A 85 1.75 -14.39 -11.96
CA HIS A 85 2.75 -14.06 -12.96
C HIS A 85 3.44 -12.76 -12.61
N ARG A 86 4.76 -12.69 -12.79
CA ARG A 86 5.56 -11.50 -12.54
C ARG A 86 6.57 -11.30 -13.65
N VAL A 87 6.56 -10.12 -14.27
CA VAL A 87 7.49 -9.74 -15.33
C VAL A 87 8.12 -8.38 -15.02
N TRP A 88 9.45 -8.33 -14.98
CA TRP A 88 10.21 -7.10 -14.76
C TRP A 88 10.51 -6.42 -16.09
N LEU A 89 10.08 -5.17 -16.21
CA LEU A 89 10.41 -4.26 -17.29
C LEU A 89 11.51 -3.31 -16.78
N LYS A 90 12.77 -3.62 -17.09
CA LYS A 90 13.93 -2.92 -16.54
C LYS A 90 14.42 -1.79 -17.43
N ASN A 91 15.00 -0.76 -16.81
CA ASN A 91 15.64 0.38 -17.48
C ASN A 91 14.72 1.06 -18.51
N LEU A 92 13.46 1.27 -18.15
CA LEU A 92 12.52 1.93 -19.04
C LEU A 92 12.96 3.36 -19.30
N THR A 93 12.74 3.83 -20.54
CA THR A 93 13.08 5.20 -20.92
C THR A 93 12.32 6.18 -20.04
N PRO A 94 13.00 7.13 -19.38
CA PRO A 94 12.33 8.07 -18.48
C PRO A 94 11.34 9.00 -19.20
N ASN A 95 10.38 9.54 -18.45
CA ASN A 95 9.32 10.45 -18.92
C ASN A 95 8.61 9.99 -20.22
N SER A 96 8.35 8.69 -20.32
CA SER A 96 7.82 8.07 -21.53
C SER A 96 6.50 7.36 -21.26
N LYS A 97 5.57 7.46 -22.21
CA LYS A 97 4.31 6.70 -22.19
C LYS A 97 4.54 5.35 -22.87
N TYR A 98 4.49 4.28 -22.09
CA TYR A 98 4.51 2.91 -22.60
C TYR A 98 3.07 2.39 -22.71
N ILE A 99 2.75 1.75 -23.82
CA ILE A 99 1.61 0.84 -23.90
C ILE A 99 2.08 -0.57 -23.62
N TYR A 100 1.26 -1.38 -22.98
CA TYR A 100 1.59 -2.77 -22.70
C TYR A 100 0.36 -3.66 -22.62
N HIS A 101 0.57 -4.95 -22.79
CA HIS A 101 -0.37 -6.01 -22.41
C HIS A 101 0.42 -7.22 -21.90
N CYS A 102 -0.21 -8.07 -21.09
CA CYS A 102 0.43 -9.23 -20.48
C CYS A 102 -0.35 -10.50 -20.76
N GLY A 103 0.33 -11.64 -20.77
CA GLY A 103 -0.31 -12.93 -20.98
C GLY A 103 0.61 -13.98 -21.58
N SER A 104 0.04 -14.78 -22.48
CA SER A 104 0.70 -15.88 -23.18
C SER A 104 0.01 -16.16 -24.51
N ARG A 105 0.50 -17.15 -25.26
CA ARG A 105 -0.19 -17.65 -26.46
C ARG A 105 -1.62 -18.14 -26.22
N TYR A 106 -2.01 -18.39 -24.97
CA TYR A 106 -3.35 -18.88 -24.61
C TYR A 106 -4.36 -17.76 -24.27
N GLY A 107 -3.89 -16.54 -24.00
CA GLY A 107 -4.74 -15.44 -23.57
C GLY A 107 -3.92 -14.19 -23.26
N TRP A 108 -4.43 -13.03 -23.68
CA TRP A 108 -3.82 -11.71 -23.49
C TRP A 108 -4.79 -10.81 -22.73
N SER A 109 -4.24 -9.94 -21.89
CA SER A 109 -5.00 -8.91 -21.18
C SER A 109 -5.56 -7.86 -22.14
N ASN A 110 -6.36 -6.93 -21.60
CA ASN A 110 -6.58 -5.64 -22.26
C ASN A 110 -5.26 -4.90 -22.47
N VAL A 111 -5.28 -3.91 -23.35
CA VAL A 111 -4.15 -2.99 -23.54
C VAL A 111 -4.21 -1.89 -22.48
N PHE A 112 -3.13 -1.78 -21.72
CA PHE A 112 -2.93 -0.75 -20.70
C PHE A 112 -1.84 0.23 -21.12
N TYR A 113 -1.65 1.27 -20.33
CA TYR A 113 -0.52 2.18 -20.47
C TYR A 113 0.01 2.61 -19.12
N MET A 114 1.27 3.01 -19.09
CA MET A 114 1.91 3.64 -17.93
C MET A 114 2.82 4.79 -18.38
N ARG A 115 3.08 5.73 -17.49
CA ARG A 115 4.08 6.79 -17.68
C ARG A 115 5.24 6.56 -16.73
N THR A 116 6.46 6.53 -17.26
CA THR A 116 7.67 6.35 -16.45
C THR A 116 8.10 7.65 -15.80
N ALA A 117 8.72 7.54 -14.62
CA ALA A 117 9.27 8.67 -13.90
C ALA A 117 10.34 9.43 -14.74
N PRO A 118 10.57 10.74 -14.50
CA PRO A 118 11.63 11.51 -15.17
C PRO A 118 13.05 11.06 -14.77
N GLU A 119 14.02 11.30 -15.67
CA GLU A 119 15.43 10.93 -15.49
C GLU A 119 16.04 11.58 -14.24
N ASN A 120 15.94 12.92 -14.14
CA ASN A 120 16.35 13.64 -12.94
C ASN A 120 15.24 13.58 -11.88
N SER A 121 15.13 12.43 -11.24
CA SER A 121 14.08 12.20 -10.25
C SER A 121 14.22 13.06 -9.00
N VAL A 122 15.40 13.57 -8.63
CA VAL A 122 15.56 14.30 -7.35
C VAL A 122 14.87 15.67 -7.32
N ASP A 123 14.67 16.28 -8.50
CA ASP A 123 14.02 17.59 -8.66
C ASP A 123 12.60 17.46 -9.24
N TRP A 124 12.14 16.23 -9.46
CA TRP A 124 10.77 15.95 -9.89
C TRP A 124 9.79 16.24 -8.75
N SER A 125 8.62 16.80 -9.07
CA SER A 125 7.53 17.05 -8.13
C SER A 125 6.42 16.00 -8.25
N PRO A 126 6.60 14.77 -7.72
CA PRO A 126 5.61 13.71 -7.86
C PRO A 126 4.32 14.03 -7.10
N GLN A 127 3.20 13.55 -7.65
CA GLN A 127 1.88 13.55 -7.02
C GLN A 127 1.46 12.12 -6.66
N ILE A 128 1.22 11.89 -5.38
CA ILE A 128 0.97 10.57 -4.80
C ILE A 128 -0.44 10.57 -4.21
N VAL A 129 -1.19 9.51 -4.46
CA VAL A 129 -2.45 9.24 -3.74
C VAL A 129 -2.21 8.20 -2.65
N ILE A 130 -2.74 8.44 -1.45
CA ILE A 130 -2.45 7.65 -0.26
C ILE A 130 -3.74 7.39 0.51
N PHE A 131 -3.98 6.14 0.84
CA PHE A 131 -5.15 5.69 1.59
C PHE A 131 -4.90 4.31 2.19
N GLY A 132 -5.66 3.93 3.21
CA GLY A 132 -5.77 2.54 3.64
C GLY A 132 -7.23 2.11 3.70
N ASP A 133 -7.46 0.85 4.07
CA ASP A 133 -8.77 0.39 4.50
C ASP A 133 -9.84 0.44 3.40
N MET A 134 -9.42 0.15 2.16
CA MET A 134 -10.35 0.00 1.04
C MET A 134 -10.72 -1.48 0.87
N GLY A 135 -11.98 -1.80 1.19
CA GLY A 135 -12.51 -3.16 1.08
C GLY A 135 -13.02 -3.54 -0.31
N ASN A 136 -13.42 -4.80 -0.47
CA ASN A 136 -14.13 -5.28 -1.66
C ASN A 136 -15.55 -4.71 -1.66
N GLU A 137 -16.17 -4.72 -0.48
CA GLU A 137 -17.47 -4.08 -0.22
C GLU A 137 -17.27 -2.67 0.34
N ASN A 138 -18.16 -1.75 -0.06
CA ASN A 138 -18.16 -0.36 0.41
C ASN A 138 -16.86 0.41 0.10
N ALA A 139 -16.22 0.14 -1.04
CA ALA A 139 -15.03 0.85 -1.53
C ALA A 139 -15.36 2.29 -2.00
N GLN A 140 -15.70 3.16 -1.05
CA GLN A 140 -16.26 4.49 -1.30
C GLN A 140 -15.36 5.35 -2.20
N SER A 141 -14.05 5.34 -1.95
CA SER A 141 -13.10 6.16 -2.71
C SER A 141 -12.78 5.63 -4.11
N LEU A 142 -13.07 4.36 -4.41
CA LEU A 142 -12.60 3.72 -5.64
C LEU A 142 -13.02 4.46 -6.90
N SER A 143 -14.29 4.86 -7.01
CA SER A 143 -14.82 5.50 -8.22
C SER A 143 -14.07 6.79 -8.58
N ARG A 144 -13.68 7.57 -7.57
CA ARG A 144 -12.93 8.80 -7.73
C ARG A 144 -11.46 8.52 -8.00
N LEU A 145 -10.87 7.55 -7.30
CA LEU A 145 -9.51 7.10 -7.56
C LEU A 145 -9.33 6.65 -9.01
N GLN A 146 -10.32 5.95 -9.58
CA GLN A 146 -10.38 5.57 -11.00
C GLN A 146 -10.37 6.80 -11.91
N GLU A 147 -11.36 7.69 -11.77
CA GLU A 147 -11.51 8.88 -12.61
C GLU A 147 -10.26 9.78 -12.59
N GLU A 148 -9.68 9.97 -11.41
CA GLU A 148 -8.52 10.84 -11.22
C GLU A 148 -7.23 10.20 -11.74
N THR A 149 -7.10 8.88 -11.64
CA THR A 149 -5.99 8.13 -12.25
C THR A 149 -6.05 8.20 -13.77
N GLU A 150 -7.23 8.01 -14.37
CA GLU A 150 -7.43 8.11 -15.82
C GLU A 150 -7.12 9.51 -16.35
N ARG A 151 -7.43 10.55 -15.56
CA ARG A 151 -7.06 11.95 -15.85
C ARG A 151 -5.59 12.26 -15.64
N GLY A 152 -4.80 11.31 -15.13
CA GLY A 152 -3.36 11.46 -14.91
C GLY A 152 -3.01 12.40 -13.76
N LEU A 153 -3.84 12.44 -12.71
CA LEU A 153 -3.55 13.25 -11.52
C LEU A 153 -2.46 12.64 -10.64
N TYR A 154 -2.20 11.35 -10.77
CA TYR A 154 -1.27 10.62 -9.90
C TYR A 154 -0.13 10.01 -10.68
N ASP A 155 1.04 10.05 -10.07
CA ASP A 155 2.21 9.31 -10.53
C ASP A 155 2.29 7.93 -9.84
N ILE A 156 1.79 7.82 -8.60
CA ILE A 156 1.87 6.64 -7.74
C ILE A 156 0.66 6.57 -6.81
N ALA A 157 0.21 5.36 -6.50
CA ALA A 157 -0.69 5.07 -5.39
C ALA A 157 0.04 4.33 -4.25
N ILE A 158 -0.24 4.70 -3.00
CA ILE A 158 0.18 3.97 -1.80
C ILE A 158 -1.08 3.51 -1.06
N HIS A 159 -1.28 2.20 -0.97
CA HIS A 159 -2.38 1.58 -0.21
C HIS A 159 -1.83 0.98 1.09
N VAL A 160 -2.21 1.58 2.22
CA VAL A 160 -1.68 1.33 3.56
C VAL A 160 -2.53 0.30 4.32
N GLY A 161 -2.49 -0.95 3.87
CA GLY A 161 -3.08 -2.10 4.59
C GLY A 161 -4.60 -2.20 4.55
N ASP A 162 -5.06 -3.36 5.02
CA ASP A 162 -6.46 -3.82 5.07
C ASP A 162 -7.15 -3.81 3.71
N PHE A 163 -6.79 -4.82 2.92
CA PHE A 163 -7.30 -5.02 1.58
C PHE A 163 -8.47 -5.99 1.60
N ALA A 164 -9.51 -5.68 0.84
CA ALA A 164 -10.67 -6.54 0.59
C ALA A 164 -11.59 -6.81 1.80
N TYR A 165 -11.05 -6.96 3.01
CA TYR A 165 -11.72 -7.37 4.26
C TYR A 165 -12.50 -8.69 4.09
N ASP A 166 -11.90 -9.86 3.93
CA ASP A 166 -10.48 -10.25 4.04
C ASP A 166 -10.11 -11.00 2.76
N MET A 167 -8.85 -10.92 2.32
CA MET A 167 -8.47 -11.55 1.05
C MET A 167 -8.67 -13.07 1.01
N ASP A 168 -8.58 -13.78 2.15
CA ASP A 168 -8.77 -15.23 2.24
C ASP A 168 -10.25 -15.65 2.25
N THR A 169 -11.17 -14.70 2.47
CA THR A 169 -12.59 -14.99 2.60
C THR A 169 -13.13 -15.71 1.37
N GLU A 170 -13.94 -16.74 1.62
CA GLU A 170 -14.50 -17.64 0.62
C GLU A 170 -13.43 -18.35 -0.25
N ASP A 171 -12.42 -18.91 0.42
CA ASP A 171 -11.29 -19.61 -0.21
C ASP A 171 -10.57 -18.71 -1.23
N ALA A 172 -10.27 -17.47 -0.82
CA ALA A 172 -9.65 -16.39 -1.60
C ALA A 172 -10.49 -15.75 -2.72
N ARG A 173 -11.79 -16.04 -2.82
CA ARG A 173 -12.68 -15.43 -3.83
C ARG A 173 -12.81 -13.92 -3.64
N VAL A 174 -12.92 -13.46 -2.39
CA VAL A 174 -13.02 -12.02 -2.08
C VAL A 174 -11.73 -11.29 -2.48
N GLY A 175 -10.57 -11.89 -2.22
CA GLY A 175 -9.30 -11.36 -2.70
C GLY A 175 -9.21 -11.26 -4.23
N ASP A 176 -9.75 -12.24 -4.97
CA ASP A 176 -9.80 -12.17 -6.44
C ASP A 176 -10.70 -11.04 -6.94
N GLU A 177 -11.86 -10.83 -6.30
CA GLU A 177 -12.78 -9.73 -6.63
C GLU A 177 -12.14 -8.37 -6.40
N PHE A 178 -11.54 -8.19 -5.22
CA PHE A 178 -10.86 -6.95 -4.88
C PHE A 178 -9.72 -6.63 -5.85
N MET A 179 -8.91 -7.64 -6.22
CA MET A 179 -7.81 -7.42 -7.16
C MET A 179 -8.29 -7.05 -8.57
N ARG A 180 -9.40 -7.61 -9.04
CA ARG A 180 -10.06 -7.17 -10.28
C ARG A 180 -10.60 -5.74 -10.15
N GLN A 181 -11.15 -5.40 -8.99
CA GLN A 181 -11.73 -4.09 -8.71
C GLN A 181 -10.67 -2.97 -8.78
N ILE A 182 -9.48 -3.19 -8.21
CA ILE A 182 -8.40 -2.19 -8.22
C ILE A 182 -7.60 -2.12 -9.54
N GLU A 183 -7.75 -3.08 -10.47
CA GLU A 183 -7.03 -3.11 -11.77
C GLU A 183 -7.21 -1.79 -12.54
N SER A 184 -8.40 -1.20 -12.44
CA SER A 184 -8.77 0.11 -12.97
C SER A 184 -7.86 1.29 -12.55
N VAL A 185 -7.14 1.14 -11.44
CA VAL A 185 -6.13 2.10 -10.96
C VAL A 185 -4.73 1.49 -11.09
N ALA A 186 -4.57 0.27 -10.56
CA ALA A 186 -3.29 -0.37 -10.36
C ALA A 186 -2.61 -0.82 -11.68
N ALA A 187 -3.34 -0.95 -12.79
CA ALA A 187 -2.76 -1.22 -14.11
C ALA A 187 -2.19 0.03 -14.80
N TYR A 188 -2.36 1.22 -14.24
CA TYR A 188 -1.97 2.48 -14.91
C TYR A 188 -0.85 3.24 -14.19
N ILE A 189 -0.73 3.05 -12.88
CA ILE A 189 0.30 3.66 -12.03
C ILE A 189 0.89 2.62 -11.07
N PRO A 190 2.15 2.75 -10.64
CA PRO A 190 2.70 1.93 -9.58
C PRO A 190 1.82 1.98 -8.32
N TYR A 191 1.39 0.81 -7.86
CA TYR A 191 0.49 0.61 -6.72
C TYR A 191 1.26 -0.05 -5.59
N MET A 192 1.82 0.79 -4.71
CA MET A 192 2.71 0.37 -3.62
C MET A 192 1.86 0.02 -2.39
N THR A 193 2.19 -1.07 -1.70
CA THR A 193 1.35 -1.60 -0.61
C THR A 193 2.15 -1.97 0.62
N VAL A 194 1.51 -2.01 1.78
CA VAL A 194 2.02 -2.65 3.01
C VAL A 194 0.84 -3.39 3.67
N PRO A 195 1.02 -4.54 4.32
CA PRO A 195 -0.11 -5.29 4.88
C PRO A 195 -0.67 -4.63 6.14
N GLY A 196 -1.97 -4.81 6.37
CA GLY A 196 -2.67 -4.57 7.62
C GLY A 196 -3.09 -5.87 8.31
N ASN A 197 -3.90 -5.78 9.35
CA ASN A 197 -4.32 -6.95 10.12
C ASN A 197 -5.29 -7.87 9.37
N HIS A 198 -6.07 -7.34 8.43
CA HIS A 198 -6.96 -8.17 7.61
C HIS A 198 -6.19 -9.07 6.62
N GLU A 199 -4.88 -8.87 6.47
CA GLU A 199 -4.02 -9.74 5.66
C GLU A 199 -3.42 -10.91 6.44
N GLU A 200 -3.52 -10.93 7.77
CA GLU A 200 -2.81 -11.87 8.67
C GLU A 200 -2.91 -13.34 8.27
N LYS A 201 -4.05 -13.72 7.69
CA LYS A 201 -4.43 -15.12 7.53
C LYS A 201 -3.39 -15.95 6.81
N TYR A 202 -3.11 -17.12 7.39
CA TYR A 202 -2.17 -18.09 6.85
C TYR A 202 -0.77 -17.49 6.67
N ASN A 203 -0.32 -16.68 7.63
CA ASN A 203 0.93 -15.95 7.58
C ASN A 203 1.02 -15.03 6.34
N PHE A 204 0.01 -14.18 6.17
CA PHE A 204 -0.04 -13.18 5.10
C PHE A 204 -0.01 -13.76 3.68
N SER A 205 -0.45 -15.02 3.51
CA SER A 205 -0.17 -15.75 2.26
C SER A 205 -0.84 -15.13 1.02
N ASN A 206 -2.06 -14.59 1.14
CA ASN A 206 -2.73 -13.90 0.04
C ASN A 206 -1.97 -12.61 -0.33
N TYR A 207 -1.60 -11.78 0.65
CA TYR A 207 -0.83 -10.56 0.42
C TYR A 207 0.53 -10.86 -0.25
N ARG A 208 1.34 -11.72 0.37
CA ARG A 208 2.67 -12.12 -0.11
C ARG A 208 2.62 -12.73 -1.52
N ALA A 209 1.54 -13.46 -1.83
CA ALA A 209 1.37 -14.07 -3.13
C ALA A 209 0.92 -13.09 -4.21
N ARG A 210 0.05 -12.12 -3.88
CA ARG A 210 -0.62 -11.26 -4.88
C ARG A 210 0.19 -10.02 -5.21
N PHE A 211 0.84 -9.39 -4.23
CA PHE A 211 1.59 -8.16 -4.44
C PHE A 211 3.08 -8.45 -4.71
N THR A 212 3.74 -7.51 -5.39
CA THR A 212 5.17 -7.54 -5.62
C THR A 212 5.74 -6.19 -5.23
N MET A 213 6.57 -6.13 -4.19
CA MET A 213 7.19 -4.88 -3.74
C MET A 213 8.72 -5.01 -3.81
N PRO A 214 9.47 -3.88 -3.85
CA PRO A 214 10.93 -3.89 -3.83
C PRO A 214 11.50 -4.64 -2.61
N GLY A 215 12.72 -5.14 -2.74
CA GLY A 215 13.44 -5.82 -1.65
C GLY A 215 13.14 -7.33 -1.55
N ASP A 216 13.58 -7.93 -0.45
CA ASP A 216 13.60 -9.38 -0.22
C ASP A 216 12.73 -9.82 0.98
N SER A 217 11.83 -8.95 1.43
CA SER A 217 10.94 -9.16 2.58
C SER A 217 9.57 -9.76 2.22
N GLU A 218 9.42 -10.31 1.01
CA GLU A 218 8.12 -10.75 0.47
C GLU A 218 7.09 -9.60 0.41
N GLY A 219 7.58 -8.35 0.36
CA GLY A 219 6.80 -7.13 0.28
C GLY A 219 6.17 -6.66 1.59
N LEU A 220 6.59 -7.22 2.72
CA LEU A 220 6.08 -6.86 4.04
C LEU A 220 6.66 -5.54 4.54
N TRP A 221 7.94 -5.27 4.25
CA TRP A 221 8.60 -3.99 4.52
C TRP A 221 9.66 -3.70 3.47
N TYR A 222 9.79 -2.45 3.05
CA TYR A 222 10.72 -2.07 1.99
C TYR A 222 10.87 -0.56 1.92
N SER A 223 11.83 -0.07 1.14
CA SER A 223 12.00 1.35 0.88
C SER A 223 12.17 1.61 -0.61
N PHE A 224 11.80 2.81 -1.04
CA PHE A 224 11.94 3.24 -2.43
C PHE A 224 12.05 4.76 -2.52
N ASN A 225 12.63 5.25 -3.61
CA ASN A 225 12.94 6.67 -3.79
C ASN A 225 12.15 7.25 -4.94
N VAL A 226 11.36 8.29 -4.71
CA VAL A 226 10.56 8.97 -5.73
C VAL A 226 10.69 10.46 -5.52
N GLY A 227 11.08 11.21 -6.56
CA GLY A 227 11.18 12.65 -6.36
C GLY A 227 12.28 12.99 -5.34
N PRO A 228 12.08 14.05 -4.55
CA PRO A 228 12.89 14.36 -3.38
C PRO A 228 12.55 13.51 -2.13
N VAL A 229 11.82 12.40 -2.27
CA VAL A 229 11.29 11.60 -1.16
C VAL A 229 11.89 10.19 -1.12
N HIS A 230 12.29 9.78 0.08
CA HIS A 230 12.58 8.41 0.45
C HIS A 230 11.40 7.85 1.25
N PHE A 231 10.71 6.87 0.68
CA PHE A 231 9.57 6.21 1.29
C PHE A 231 10.00 4.91 1.97
N VAL A 232 9.41 4.62 3.13
CA VAL A 232 9.69 3.41 3.91
C VAL A 232 8.38 2.76 4.37
N ALA A 233 8.09 1.57 3.85
CA ALA A 233 6.96 0.72 4.23
C ALA A 233 7.32 -0.13 5.45
N ILE A 234 6.44 -0.19 6.45
CA ILE A 234 6.65 -0.95 7.70
C ILE A 234 5.44 -1.85 7.98
N GLU A 235 5.72 -3.13 8.23
CA GLU A 235 4.73 -4.10 8.71
C GLU A 235 4.49 -3.90 10.21
N THR A 236 3.37 -3.27 10.55
CA THR A 236 2.96 -3.07 11.95
C THR A 236 2.51 -4.36 12.61
N GLU A 237 2.03 -5.32 11.82
CA GLU A 237 1.39 -6.54 12.29
C GLU A 237 2.37 -7.54 12.91
N ALA A 238 3.67 -7.42 12.62
CA ALA A 238 4.72 -8.20 13.26
C ALA A 238 4.77 -8.01 14.79
N TYR A 239 4.22 -6.91 15.31
CA TYR A 239 4.13 -6.61 16.74
C TYR A 239 2.91 -7.26 17.41
N TYR A 240 1.86 -7.55 16.65
CA TYR A 240 0.57 -8.03 17.15
C TYR A 240 0.37 -9.54 16.91
N PHE A 241 0.94 -10.11 15.84
CA PHE A 241 0.83 -11.54 15.51
C PHE A 241 2.13 -12.31 15.79
N MET A 242 2.56 -12.28 17.05
CA MET A 242 3.78 -12.95 17.52
C MET A 242 3.74 -14.48 17.38
N ASN A 243 2.57 -15.06 17.12
CA ASN A 243 2.40 -16.48 16.75
C ASN A 243 3.17 -16.86 15.48
N TYR A 244 3.43 -15.92 14.57
CA TYR A 244 4.30 -16.16 13.39
C TYR A 244 5.79 -16.01 13.68
N GLY A 245 6.13 -15.54 14.88
CA GLY A 245 7.48 -15.57 15.43
C GLY A 245 8.19 -14.21 15.44
N ILE A 246 8.88 -13.94 16.54
CA ILE A 246 9.60 -12.68 16.82
C ILE A 246 10.69 -12.33 15.79
N LYS A 247 11.21 -13.31 15.05
CA LYS A 247 12.32 -13.10 14.11
C LYS A 247 11.98 -12.07 13.03
N GLN A 248 10.73 -12.01 12.61
CA GLN A 248 10.27 -11.07 11.59
C GLN A 248 10.36 -9.62 12.09
N MET A 249 9.82 -9.35 13.28
CA MET A 249 9.92 -8.05 13.93
C MET A 249 11.38 -7.62 14.13
N VAL A 250 12.25 -8.52 14.60
CA VAL A 250 13.68 -8.20 14.81
C VAL A 250 14.36 -7.86 13.48
N LYS A 251 14.14 -8.67 12.43
CA LYS A 251 14.71 -8.42 11.10
C LYS A 251 14.23 -7.10 10.52
N GLN A 252 12.93 -6.80 10.63
CA GLN A 252 12.38 -5.53 10.18
C GLN A 252 13.03 -4.36 10.94
N TYR A 253 13.11 -4.44 12.26
CA TYR A 253 13.67 -3.34 13.08
C TYR A 253 15.15 -3.08 12.75
N GLU A 254 15.97 -4.12 12.63
CA GLU A 254 17.38 -4.00 12.26
C GLU A 254 17.56 -3.45 10.83
N TRP A 255 16.72 -3.91 9.89
CA TRP A 255 16.69 -3.38 8.54
C TRP A 255 16.29 -1.90 8.52
N LEU A 256 15.27 -1.53 9.29
CA LEU A 256 14.72 -0.17 9.37
C LEU A 256 15.72 0.82 9.96
N ASP A 257 16.38 0.49 11.08
CA ASP A 257 17.44 1.34 11.65
C ASP A 257 18.59 1.53 10.65
N LYS A 258 18.94 0.47 9.89
CA LYS A 258 19.96 0.55 8.84
C LYS A 258 19.51 1.44 7.69
N ASP A 259 18.32 1.24 7.13
CA ASP A 259 17.77 1.97 6.00
C ASP A 259 17.66 3.47 6.33
N LEU A 260 17.06 3.81 7.47
CA LEU A 260 16.94 5.19 7.94
C LEU A 260 18.31 5.84 8.19
N ARG A 261 19.30 5.10 8.73
CA ARG A 261 20.66 5.61 8.90
C ARG A 261 21.33 5.94 7.56
N GLU A 262 21.10 5.13 6.53
CA GLU A 262 21.62 5.38 5.18
C GLU A 262 20.91 6.58 4.52
N ALA A 263 19.58 6.65 4.61
CA ALA A 263 18.79 7.77 4.11
C ALA A 263 19.12 9.10 4.81
N ASN A 264 19.59 9.06 6.06
CA ASN A 264 20.01 10.22 6.83
C ASN A 264 21.43 10.72 6.58
N LYS A 265 22.24 10.00 5.78
CA LYS A 265 23.57 10.49 5.43
C LYS A 265 23.46 11.87 4.76
N PRO A 266 24.40 12.81 5.02
CA PRO A 266 24.32 14.17 4.48
C PRO A 266 24.10 14.22 2.96
N GLU A 267 24.79 13.35 2.21
CA GLU A 267 24.67 13.22 0.76
C GLU A 267 23.29 12.71 0.31
N ALA A 268 22.69 11.78 1.06
CA ALA A 268 21.37 11.24 0.76
C ALA A 268 20.28 12.29 1.05
N ARG A 269 20.29 12.90 2.24
CA ARG A 269 19.36 13.99 2.61
C ARG A 269 19.48 15.19 1.67
N ALA A 270 20.66 15.51 1.15
CA ALA A 270 20.82 16.62 0.19
C ALA A 270 20.07 16.37 -1.13
N GLN A 271 19.96 15.11 -1.55
CA GLN A 271 19.20 14.72 -2.74
C GLN A 271 17.71 14.50 -2.42
N ARG A 272 17.45 13.78 -1.32
CA ARG A 272 16.13 13.34 -0.87
C ARG A 272 15.93 13.80 0.57
N PRO A 273 15.58 15.06 0.76
CA PRO A 273 15.43 15.58 2.09
C PRO A 273 14.24 14.96 2.79
N TRP A 274 13.18 14.53 2.12
CA TRP A 274 12.00 13.96 2.77
C TRP A 274 12.16 12.47 3.04
N ILE A 275 12.03 12.08 4.30
CA ILE A 275 11.82 10.68 4.70
C ILE A 275 10.37 10.55 5.16
N VAL A 276 9.61 9.72 4.45
CA VAL A 276 8.20 9.44 4.72
C VAL A 276 8.05 7.96 5.04
N THR A 277 7.53 7.65 6.22
CA THR A 277 7.19 6.27 6.57
C THR A 277 5.70 6.02 6.36
N PHE A 278 5.33 4.78 6.07
CA PHE A 278 3.94 4.36 6.09
C PHE A 278 3.82 2.94 6.65
N GLY A 279 2.83 2.74 7.52
CA GLY A 279 2.49 1.46 8.13
C GLY A 279 1.01 1.45 8.48
N HIS A 280 0.43 0.28 8.73
CA HIS A 280 -1.02 0.20 8.85
C HIS A 280 -1.54 0.76 10.18
N ARG A 281 -1.18 0.16 11.32
CA ARG A 281 -1.64 0.63 12.65
C ARG A 281 -0.99 1.95 13.06
N PRO A 282 -1.74 2.94 13.57
CA PRO A 282 -1.19 4.22 14.00
C PRO A 282 -0.56 4.17 15.39
N MET A 283 0.54 4.91 15.58
CA MET A 283 1.07 5.15 16.94
C MET A 283 0.19 6.09 17.78
N TYR A 284 -0.59 6.93 17.11
CA TYR A 284 -1.43 7.95 17.72
C TYR A 284 -2.75 8.09 16.98
N CYS A 285 -3.87 7.99 17.70
CA CYS A 285 -5.20 8.22 17.16
C CYS A 285 -6.19 8.52 18.30
N SER A 286 -7.29 9.21 17.98
CA SER A 286 -8.29 9.65 18.96
C SER A 286 -9.69 9.09 18.70
N ASN A 287 -9.76 7.96 18.00
CA ASN A 287 -10.97 7.20 17.78
C ASN A 287 -11.46 6.56 19.09
N LYS A 288 -12.76 6.29 19.15
CA LYS A 288 -13.48 5.78 20.31
C LYS A 288 -13.61 4.26 20.18
N ASN A 289 -12.50 3.60 19.91
CA ASN A 289 -12.34 2.16 19.97
C ASN A 289 -11.52 1.77 21.21
N ALA A 290 -11.65 0.52 21.64
CA ALA A 290 -11.11 0.05 22.92
C ALA A 290 -9.71 -0.60 22.79
N ASP A 291 -9.09 -0.54 21.62
CA ASP A 291 -7.86 -1.24 21.27
C ASP A 291 -6.65 -0.30 21.18
N ASP A 292 -6.45 0.40 20.06
CA ASP A 292 -5.20 1.06 19.70
C ASP A 292 -5.19 2.54 20.13
N CYS A 293 -6.30 3.27 19.99
CA CYS A 293 -6.36 4.71 20.32
C CYS A 293 -6.50 5.02 21.81
N THR A 294 -6.93 4.04 22.62
CA THR A 294 -7.13 4.23 24.06
C THR A 294 -5.95 3.77 24.90
N ASN A 295 -5.01 3.02 24.31
CA ASN A 295 -3.80 2.57 24.98
C ASN A 295 -2.59 3.43 24.55
N HIS A 296 -2.19 4.36 25.41
CA HIS A 296 -0.97 5.15 25.19
C HIS A 296 0.30 4.30 25.11
N GLN A 297 0.29 3.03 25.53
CA GLN A 297 1.40 2.08 25.38
C GLN A 297 1.14 1.05 24.27
N ASN A 298 0.67 1.49 23.09
CA ASN A 298 0.55 0.59 21.95
C ASN A 298 1.93 0.03 21.51
N LEU A 299 1.92 -1.19 20.98
CA LEU A 299 3.12 -2.02 20.83
C LEU A 299 4.09 -1.47 19.79
N ILE A 300 3.59 -0.85 18.72
CA ILE A 300 4.45 -0.24 17.70
C ILE A 300 5.15 1.01 18.21
N ARG A 301 4.52 1.80 19.11
CA ARG A 301 5.13 3.01 19.66
C ARG A 301 6.21 2.69 20.69
N VAL A 302 5.85 1.96 21.75
CA VAL A 302 6.75 1.70 22.89
C VAL A 302 7.55 0.40 22.79
N GLY A 303 7.19 -0.49 21.86
CA GLY A 303 7.82 -1.80 21.72
C GLY A 303 7.18 -2.89 22.59
N LEU A 304 7.85 -4.05 22.66
CA LEU A 304 7.36 -5.19 23.42
C LEU A 304 7.29 -4.89 24.93
N PRO A 305 6.25 -5.39 25.65
CA PRO A 305 6.06 -5.13 27.08
C PRO A 305 7.27 -5.50 27.95
N PHE A 306 7.36 -4.87 29.12
CA PHE A 306 8.40 -5.05 30.15
C PHE A 306 9.81 -4.57 29.79
N LEU A 307 10.20 -4.66 28.52
CA LEU A 307 11.55 -4.31 28.06
C LEU A 307 11.59 -3.11 27.11
N ASN A 308 10.44 -2.67 26.58
CA ASN A 308 10.30 -1.59 25.60
C ASN A 308 11.26 -1.79 24.41
N TRP A 309 11.45 -3.05 24.01
CA TRP A 309 12.33 -3.41 22.90
C TRP A 309 11.62 -3.20 21.57
N PHE A 310 12.36 -2.67 20.61
CA PHE A 310 11.92 -2.49 19.22
C PHE A 310 10.79 -1.47 19.01
N GLY A 311 10.59 -0.53 19.95
CA GLY A 311 9.65 0.58 19.78
C GLY A 311 10.06 1.50 18.63
N LEU A 312 9.10 1.84 17.76
CA LEU A 312 9.36 2.57 16.52
C LEU A 312 9.42 4.09 16.73
N GLU A 313 8.75 4.62 17.74
CA GLU A 313 8.70 6.07 17.96
C GLU A 313 10.09 6.67 18.19
N ASP A 314 10.85 6.08 19.14
CA ASP A 314 12.20 6.54 19.45
C ASP A 314 13.13 6.39 18.23
N LEU A 315 12.92 5.34 17.43
CA LEU A 315 13.68 5.08 16.22
C LEU A 315 13.43 6.19 15.18
N PHE A 316 12.17 6.51 14.90
CA PHE A 316 11.81 7.56 13.93
C PHE A 316 12.22 8.95 14.39
N PHE A 317 12.07 9.24 15.69
CA PHE A 317 12.52 10.51 16.26
C PHE A 317 14.05 10.65 16.18
N LYS A 318 14.80 9.59 16.51
CA LYS A 318 16.28 9.54 16.39
C LYS A 318 16.71 9.82 14.94
N HIS A 319 16.04 9.19 13.97
CA HIS A 319 16.33 9.29 12.54
C HIS A 319 15.65 10.47 11.84
N LYS A 320 15.02 11.39 12.58
CA LYS A 320 14.42 12.62 12.03
C LYS A 320 13.44 12.36 10.87
N VAL A 321 12.63 11.30 10.96
CA VAL A 321 11.57 11.00 9.97
C VAL A 321 10.61 12.19 9.90
N ASP A 322 10.30 12.66 8.69
CA ASP A 322 9.55 13.91 8.50
C ASP A 322 8.04 13.73 8.67
N LEU A 323 7.50 12.69 8.04
CA LEU A 323 6.07 12.39 7.98
C LEU A 323 5.86 10.89 8.11
N GLU A 324 4.86 10.52 8.90
CA GLU A 324 4.48 9.14 9.19
C GLU A 324 3.00 8.97 8.86
N ILE A 325 2.71 8.06 7.93
CA ILE A 325 1.37 7.83 7.41
C ILE A 325 0.83 6.51 7.94
N TRP A 326 -0.40 6.57 8.42
CA TRP A 326 -1.08 5.47 9.07
C TRP A 326 -2.48 5.28 8.48
N ALA A 327 -3.07 4.16 8.82
CA ALA A 327 -4.41 3.76 8.41
C ALA A 327 -5.09 3.04 9.60
N HIS A 328 -5.77 1.91 9.38
CA HIS A 328 -6.42 1.05 10.38
C HIS A 328 -7.67 1.68 11.01
N GLU A 329 -7.50 2.88 11.52
CA GLU A 329 -8.58 3.70 11.99
C GLU A 329 -9.38 4.23 10.80
N HIS A 330 -10.64 3.81 10.70
CA HIS A 330 -11.60 4.17 9.65
C HIS A 330 -12.03 5.65 9.70
N SER A 331 -11.06 6.55 9.60
CA SER A 331 -11.18 8.01 9.71
C SER A 331 -9.98 8.72 9.08
N TYR A 332 -10.02 10.05 9.10
CA TYR A 332 -8.87 10.91 8.83
C TYR A 332 -8.50 11.72 10.08
N GLU A 333 -7.23 11.69 10.46
CA GLU A 333 -6.73 12.50 11.57
C GLU A 333 -5.32 13.04 11.25
N ARG A 334 -5.18 14.36 11.30
CA ARG A 334 -3.87 15.04 11.23
C ARG A 334 -3.46 15.48 12.63
N LEU A 335 -2.24 15.15 13.00
CA LEU A 335 -1.67 15.55 14.29
C LEU A 335 -0.80 16.79 14.17
N TRP A 336 -0.55 17.43 15.30
CA TRP A 336 0.60 18.34 15.43
C TRP A 336 1.91 17.53 15.46
N PRO A 337 3.07 18.13 15.09
CA PRO A 337 4.38 17.59 15.38
C PRO A 337 4.48 17.10 16.84
N ILE A 338 4.58 15.79 17.02
CA ILE A 338 4.41 15.12 18.32
C ILE A 338 5.54 14.12 18.56
N TYR A 339 5.95 14.01 19.82
CA TYR A 339 6.77 12.91 20.30
C TYR A 339 6.43 12.66 21.77
N ASN A 340 6.24 11.39 22.13
CA ASN A 340 5.81 10.91 23.42
C ASN A 340 4.61 11.69 24.00
N PHE A 341 3.53 11.80 23.21
CA PHE A 341 2.31 12.56 23.54
C PHE A 341 2.51 14.06 23.83
N ARG A 342 3.68 14.61 23.52
CA ARG A 342 3.99 16.04 23.68
C ARG A 342 4.04 16.71 22.31
N VAL A 343 3.25 17.77 22.15
CA VAL A 343 3.32 18.65 20.96
C VAL A 343 4.56 19.53 21.05
N TYR A 344 5.35 19.58 19.98
CA TYR A 344 6.58 20.37 19.94
C TYR A 344 6.43 21.72 19.24
N ASN A 345 5.58 21.80 18.21
CA ASN A 345 5.15 23.04 17.57
C ASN A 345 3.92 22.79 16.68
N GLY A 346 3.24 23.86 16.26
CA GLY A 346 2.06 23.77 15.41
C GLY A 346 1.31 25.10 15.36
N SER A 347 0.62 25.37 14.26
CA SER A 347 -0.28 26.52 14.10
C SER A 347 -1.46 26.14 13.21
N TYR A 348 -2.63 26.68 13.50
CA TYR A 348 -3.79 26.59 12.60
C TYR A 348 -3.69 27.57 11.43
N GLU A 349 -2.92 28.65 11.60
CA GLU A 349 -2.85 29.77 10.66
C GLU A 349 -1.65 29.65 9.72
N GLU A 350 -0.60 28.93 10.13
CA GLU A 350 0.69 28.85 9.44
C GLU A 350 1.06 27.41 9.07
N PRO A 351 1.84 27.20 7.98
CA PRO A 351 2.45 25.92 7.67
C PRO A 351 3.22 25.31 8.83
N TYR A 352 3.38 23.98 8.81
CA TYR A 352 4.27 23.26 9.73
C TYR A 352 5.73 23.53 9.32
N THR A 353 6.23 24.70 9.71
CA THR A 353 7.56 25.19 9.34
C THR A 353 8.59 24.77 10.39
N ASN A 354 9.68 24.13 9.95
CA ASN A 354 10.76 23.63 10.77
C ASN A 354 10.24 22.86 12.00
N TYR A 355 9.36 21.88 11.76
CA TYR A 355 8.81 21.02 12.79
C TYR A 355 9.90 20.32 13.61
N LYS A 356 9.59 20.13 14.89
CA LYS A 356 10.54 19.71 15.92
C LYS A 356 10.34 18.26 16.38
N ALA A 357 9.40 17.56 15.77
CA ALA A 357 9.11 16.14 15.92
C ALA A 357 8.40 15.65 14.63
N PRO A 358 8.30 14.33 14.38
CA PRO A 358 7.59 13.80 13.22
C PRO A 358 6.12 14.26 13.17
N VAL A 359 5.60 14.38 11.96
CA VAL A 359 4.17 14.65 11.70
C VAL A 359 3.48 13.34 11.42
N HIS A 360 2.31 13.11 12.03
CA HIS A 360 1.54 11.89 11.81
C HIS A 360 0.21 12.22 11.11
N ILE A 361 -0.16 11.39 10.14
CA ILE A 361 -1.47 11.43 9.47
C ILE A 361 -2.06 10.03 9.45
N VAL A 362 -3.31 9.91 9.90
CA VAL A 362 -4.15 8.73 9.71
C VAL A 362 -5.06 8.99 8.51
N THR A 363 -5.08 8.07 7.54
CA THR A 363 -5.89 8.16 6.30
C THR A 363 -6.55 6.81 5.94
N GLY A 364 -7.11 6.14 6.95
CA GLY A 364 -7.72 4.81 6.81
C GLY A 364 -9.20 4.81 6.42
N SER A 365 -9.68 5.79 5.68
CA SER A 365 -11.12 5.98 5.41
C SER A 365 -11.49 5.85 3.93
N ALA A 366 -10.79 5.03 3.15
CA ALA A 366 -11.18 4.81 1.74
C ALA A 366 -12.46 3.98 1.56
N GLY A 367 -12.85 3.24 2.60
CA GLY A 367 -14.15 2.60 2.73
C GLY A 367 -14.09 1.09 2.67
N CYS A 368 -14.67 0.46 3.70
CA CYS A 368 -14.74 -0.98 3.88
C CYS A 368 -16.09 -1.39 4.46
N LYS A 369 -16.37 -2.70 4.52
CA LYS A 369 -17.63 -3.24 5.06
C LYS A 369 -17.88 -2.92 6.54
N GLU A 370 -16.84 -2.54 7.28
CA GLU A 370 -16.92 -2.28 8.72
C GLU A 370 -17.38 -0.85 9.06
N GLY A 371 -17.49 0.01 8.04
CA GLY A 371 -18.05 1.35 8.22
C GLY A 371 -16.99 2.37 8.58
N ARG A 372 -17.25 3.16 9.63
CA ARG A 372 -16.38 4.27 10.07
C ARG A 372 -16.20 4.27 11.57
N GLU A 373 -15.01 4.68 11.97
CA GLU A 373 -14.63 4.90 13.35
C GLU A 373 -15.21 6.23 13.85
N LYS A 374 -15.70 6.23 15.11
CA LYS A 374 -16.18 7.46 15.76
C LYS A 374 -15.08 8.05 16.61
N PHE A 375 -14.92 9.36 16.60
CA PHE A 375 -13.98 10.02 17.51
C PHE A 375 -14.49 10.13 18.96
N ILE A 376 -13.56 10.23 19.91
CA ILE A 376 -13.89 10.70 21.26
C ILE A 376 -14.40 12.14 21.21
N SER A 377 -15.33 12.48 22.13
CA SER A 377 -16.06 13.75 22.08
C SER A 377 -15.15 14.98 22.15
N ASN A 378 -14.12 14.95 22.99
CA ASN A 378 -13.18 16.06 23.14
C ASN A 378 -11.86 15.69 22.43
N PRO A 379 -11.47 16.39 21.35
CA PRO A 379 -10.17 16.17 20.73
C PRO A 379 -9.03 16.32 21.74
N PRO A 380 -8.06 15.40 21.78
CA PRO A 380 -6.83 15.60 22.52
C PRO A 380 -6.06 16.82 22.01
N ALA A 381 -5.25 17.45 22.86
CA ALA A 381 -4.50 18.66 22.49
C ALA A 381 -3.49 18.45 21.35
N TRP A 382 -3.10 17.20 21.09
CA TRP A 382 -2.18 16.82 20.01
C TRP A 382 -2.88 16.58 18.66
N SER A 383 -4.21 16.47 18.64
CA SER A 383 -5.01 16.31 17.43
C SER A 383 -5.27 17.68 16.79
N ALA A 384 -4.83 17.87 15.54
CA ALA A 384 -4.94 19.15 14.84
C ALA A 384 -6.22 19.22 13.99
N PHE A 385 -6.58 18.13 13.33
CA PHE A 385 -7.80 18.03 12.53
C PHE A 385 -8.30 16.59 12.51
N ARG A 386 -9.63 16.40 12.51
CA ARG A 386 -10.29 15.09 12.49
C ARG A 386 -11.48 15.11 11.53
N SER A 387 -11.66 14.04 10.77
CA SER A 387 -12.83 13.83 9.92
C SER A 387 -13.22 12.36 9.90
N SER A 388 -14.53 12.11 9.93
CA SER A 388 -15.10 10.78 9.69
C SER A 388 -15.73 10.69 8.30
N ASP A 389 -15.43 11.61 7.38
CA ASP A 389 -15.84 11.45 5.99
C ASP A 389 -15.02 10.31 5.35
N TYR A 390 -15.64 9.51 4.49
CA TYR A 390 -14.87 8.67 3.57
C TYR A 390 -14.01 9.53 2.64
N GLY A 391 -12.81 9.05 2.31
CA GLY A 391 -11.88 9.81 1.50
C GLY A 391 -10.46 9.26 1.51
N TYR A 392 -9.56 10.05 0.93
CA TYR A 392 -8.15 9.71 0.76
C TYR A 392 -7.27 10.96 0.78
N THR A 393 -5.99 10.76 1.04
CA THR A 393 -4.99 11.83 1.04
C THR A 393 -4.32 11.94 -0.33
N ARG A 394 -4.16 13.17 -0.82
CA ARG A 394 -3.22 13.48 -1.91
C ARG A 394 -2.00 14.15 -1.33
N MET A 395 -0.82 13.68 -1.73
CA MET A 395 0.45 14.26 -1.35
C MET A 395 1.20 14.76 -2.59
N LYS A 396 1.79 15.94 -2.48
CA LYS A 396 2.66 16.50 -3.52
C LYS A 396 3.99 16.94 -2.93
N ALA A 397 5.06 16.28 -3.34
CA ALA A 397 6.42 16.67 -3.00
C ALA A 397 6.86 17.79 -3.94
N PHE A 398 6.50 19.03 -3.63
CA PHE A 398 6.73 20.17 -4.52
C PHE A 398 8.21 20.37 -4.84
N ASN A 399 9.06 20.28 -3.83
CA ASN A 399 10.52 20.39 -3.97
C ASN A 399 11.21 19.88 -2.70
N LYS A 400 12.49 20.20 -2.54
CA LYS A 400 13.34 19.80 -1.41
C LYS A 400 12.98 20.45 -0.06
N THR A 401 12.14 21.48 -0.05
CA THR A 401 11.80 22.26 1.15
C THR A 401 10.31 22.37 1.42
N HIS A 402 9.45 22.05 0.45
CA HIS A 402 7.99 22.06 0.59
C HIS A 402 7.35 20.71 0.22
N LEU A 403 6.60 20.15 1.17
CA LEU A 403 5.75 18.98 1.01
C LEU A 403 4.31 19.38 1.34
N TYR A 404 3.37 19.06 0.46
CA TYR A 404 1.95 19.41 0.61
C TYR A 404 1.10 18.15 0.73
N LEU A 405 0.12 18.18 1.62
CA LEU A 405 -0.88 17.14 1.77
C LEU A 405 -2.28 17.76 1.81
N GLU A 406 -3.25 17.09 1.22
CA GLU A 406 -4.67 17.43 1.33
C GLU A 406 -5.53 16.17 1.48
N GLN A 407 -6.58 16.27 2.31
CA GLN A 407 -7.57 15.21 2.48
C GLN A 407 -8.79 15.53 1.61
N VAL A 408 -9.12 14.61 0.72
CA VAL A 408 -10.30 14.65 -0.14
C VAL A 408 -11.45 13.93 0.55
N SER A 409 -12.68 14.47 0.45
CA SER A 409 -13.90 13.82 0.95
C SER A 409 -14.76 13.31 -0.21
N ASP A 410 -15.08 12.02 -0.18
CA ASP A 410 -16.03 11.42 -1.11
C ASP A 410 -17.48 11.74 -0.75
N GLU A 411 -17.76 12.05 0.52
CA GLU A 411 -19.08 12.49 0.99
C GLU A 411 -19.42 13.93 0.55
N LYS A 412 -18.41 14.70 0.12
CA LYS A 412 -18.55 16.08 -0.34
C LYS A 412 -18.04 16.26 -1.76
N ASP A 413 -18.32 15.27 -2.62
CA ASP A 413 -18.07 15.33 -4.06
C ASP A 413 -16.61 15.66 -4.44
N GLY A 414 -15.64 15.19 -3.66
CA GLY A 414 -14.21 15.42 -3.88
C GLY A 414 -13.70 16.76 -3.32
N ALA A 415 -14.44 17.40 -2.41
CA ALA A 415 -13.98 18.60 -1.73
C ALA A 415 -12.77 18.32 -0.81
N VAL A 416 -11.83 19.26 -0.77
CA VAL A 416 -10.70 19.23 0.16
C VAL A 416 -11.17 19.67 1.55
N LEU A 417 -11.14 18.76 2.52
CA LEU A 417 -11.52 19.03 3.91
C LEU A 417 -10.42 19.68 4.72
N ASP A 418 -9.20 19.22 4.48
CA ASP A 418 -8.02 19.62 5.25
C ASP A 418 -6.81 19.69 4.32
N ARG A 419 -5.87 20.56 4.67
CA ARG A 419 -4.60 20.70 3.96
C ARG A 419 -3.50 21.10 4.91
N VAL A 420 -2.29 20.64 4.63
CA VAL A 420 -1.11 21.03 5.40
C VAL A 420 0.11 21.16 4.50
N TRP A 421 0.93 22.15 4.80
CA TRP A 421 2.27 22.30 4.25
C TRP A 421 3.29 21.95 5.31
N LEU A 422 4.18 21.01 5.01
CA LEU A 422 5.41 20.77 5.76
C LEU A 422 6.52 21.55 5.05
N VAL A 423 7.13 22.48 5.78
CA VAL A 423 8.16 23.37 5.23
C VAL A 423 9.43 23.23 6.05
N LYS A 424 10.57 23.05 5.40
CA LYS A 424 11.87 23.05 6.07
C LYS A 424 12.91 23.84 5.33
N GLU A 425 13.68 24.63 6.07
CA GLU A 425 14.77 25.44 5.53
C GLU A 425 16.05 24.63 5.28
N LYS A 426 16.20 23.50 5.99
CA LYS A 426 17.35 22.61 5.90
C LYS A 426 16.88 21.20 5.56
N PRO A 427 17.68 20.42 4.79
CA PRO A 427 17.34 19.03 4.46
C PRO A 427 17.04 18.15 5.68
N LEU A 428 17.81 18.33 6.75
CA LEU A 428 17.67 17.60 8.00
C LEU A 428 16.81 18.41 9.00
N PRO A 429 15.70 17.85 9.52
CA PRO A 429 14.90 18.48 10.55
C PRO A 429 15.68 18.71 11.85
N GLN A 430 15.42 19.83 12.52
CA GLN A 430 16.03 20.17 13.80
C GLN A 430 15.13 19.76 14.96
N TYR A 431 15.04 18.45 15.25
CA TYR A 431 14.30 18.01 16.44
C TYR A 431 15.08 18.37 17.69
N VAL A 432 14.38 18.89 18.69
CA VAL A 432 14.96 19.21 19.99
C VAL A 432 15.41 17.90 20.63
N GLU A 433 16.57 17.85 21.28
CA GLU A 433 16.91 16.67 22.08
C GLU A 433 15.76 16.42 23.08
N ALA A 434 15.16 15.23 22.99
CA ALA A 434 14.29 14.76 24.04
C ALA A 434 15.13 14.75 25.32
N PHE A 435 14.75 15.53 26.33
CA PHE A 435 15.40 15.44 27.63
C PHE A 435 15.39 13.96 28.03
N PRO A 436 16.53 13.36 28.41
CA PRO A 436 16.53 11.98 28.88
C PRO A 436 15.55 11.89 30.05
N ILE A 437 14.55 11.03 29.90
CA ILE A 437 13.66 10.69 31.00
C ILE A 437 14.51 9.80 31.92
N ASN A 438 14.94 10.36 33.05
CA ASN A 438 15.61 9.63 34.13
C ASN A 438 14.73 8.52 34.69
#